data_AF-A0A847QQY7-F1
#
_entry.id   AF-A0A847QQY7-F1
#
_cell.length_a   1.000
_cell.length_b   1.000
_cell.length_c   1.000
_cell.angle_alpha   90.00
_cell.angle_beta   90.00
_cell.angle_gamma   90.00
#
_symmetry.space_group_name_H-M   'P 1'
#
loop_
_entity.id
_entity.type
_entity.pdbx_description
1 polymer ?
#
loop_
_entity_poly.entity_id
_entity_poly.type
_entity_poly.pdbx_seq_one_letter_code
_entity_poly.pdbx_strand_id
1 'polypeptide(L)'
;MLPPQAFVEELKNADIPLATLNMRRGVADPRAVFRLLKILREWKPDIVHSHMVHANLLARVVRIFCKIPVLISTAHSIDEGGRWREVAYRLTDPLADLTTNVSRA
;
A
#
# COMPACT_ATOMS: atom_id res chain seq x y z
N MET A 1 -4.30 -3.09 5.64
CA MET A 1 -4.49 -4.49 5.20
C MET A 1 -5.32 -5.28 6.21
N LEU A 2 -4.88 -5.38 7.46
CA LEU A 2 -5.65 -5.96 8.56
C LEU A 2 -6.76 -4.99 9.04
N PRO A 3 -7.76 -5.46 9.81
CA PRO A 3 -8.64 -4.57 10.56
C PRO A 3 -7.84 -3.62 11.45
N PRO A 4 -8.19 -2.32 11.50
CA PRO A 4 -7.50 -1.36 12.35
C PRO A 4 -7.72 -1.70 13.83
N GLN A 5 -6.66 -1.65 14.63
CA GLN A 5 -6.69 -1.97 16.07
C GLN A 5 -6.50 -0.73 16.96
N ALA A 6 -6.06 0.39 16.38
CA ALA A 6 -5.76 1.64 17.08
C ALA A 6 -6.24 2.84 16.25
N PHE A 7 -6.43 3.98 16.92
CA PHE A 7 -6.74 5.30 16.33
C PHE A 7 -8.04 5.39 15.51
N VAL A 8 -8.92 4.39 15.58
CA VAL A 8 -10.19 4.38 14.80
C VAL A 8 -11.09 5.54 15.18
N GLU A 9 -11.31 5.76 16.48
CA GLU A 9 -12.16 6.86 16.96
C GLU A 9 -11.51 8.23 16.70
N GLU A 10 -10.18 8.34 16.81
CA GLU A 10 -9.48 9.59 16.51
C GLU A 10 -9.62 9.98 15.04
N LEU A 11 -9.42 9.03 14.12
CA LEU A 11 -9.62 9.27 12.69
C LEU A 11 -11.07 9.66 12.39
N LYS A 12 -12.03 8.99 13.02
CA LYS A 12 -13.45 9.29 12.88
C LYS A 12 -13.79 10.70 13.39
N ASN A 13 -13.27 11.09 14.56
CA ASN A 13 -13.48 12.42 15.13
C ASN A 13 -12.81 13.53 14.29
N ALA A 14 -11.76 13.20 13.55
CA ALA A 14 -11.10 14.08 12.61
C ALA A 14 -11.73 14.09 11.20
N ASP A 15 -12.86 13.39 11.01
CA ASP A 15 -13.54 13.20 9.71
C ASP A 15 -12.63 12.62 8.62
N ILE A 16 -11.66 11.79 9.03
CA ILE A 16 -10.73 11.12 8.11
C ILE A 16 -11.35 9.77 7.69
N PRO A 17 -11.65 9.57 6.39
CA PRO A 17 -12.24 8.32 5.93
C PRO A 17 -11.27 7.16 6.09
N LEU A 18 -11.75 6.06 6.68
CA LEU A 18 -10.98 4.86 6.93
C LEU A 18 -11.58 3.66 6.19
N ALA A 19 -10.76 2.99 5.39
CA ALA A 19 -11.12 1.74 4.73
C ALA A 19 -10.13 0.63 5.07
N THR A 20 -10.62 -0.62 5.14
CA THR A 20 -9.79 -1.79 5.38
C THR A 20 -9.93 -2.82 4.25
N LEU A 21 -8.82 -3.46 3.90
CA LEU A 21 -8.81 -4.61 3.00
C LEU A 21 -9.14 -5.92 3.72
N ASN A 22 -9.39 -5.89 5.03
CA ASN A 22 -9.80 -7.03 5.87
C ASN A 22 -9.04 -8.33 5.58
N MET A 23 -7.71 -8.23 5.44
CA MET A 23 -6.83 -9.36 5.17
C MET A 23 -6.58 -10.15 6.45
N ARG A 24 -6.22 -11.43 6.30
CA ARG A 24 -5.75 -12.27 7.41
C ARG A 24 -4.23 -12.18 7.51
N ARG A 25 -3.71 -12.17 8.75
CA ARG A 25 -2.27 -12.12 9.00
C ARG A 25 -1.58 -13.33 8.35
N GLY A 26 -0.47 -13.09 7.66
CA GLY A 26 0.35 -14.14 7.03
C GLY A 26 -0.21 -14.73 5.74
N VAL A 27 -1.40 -14.31 5.29
CA VAL A 27 -2.04 -14.87 4.09
C VAL A 27 -2.15 -13.79 3.00
N ALA A 28 -1.50 -14.03 1.87
CA ALA A 28 -1.74 -13.25 0.67
C ALA A 28 -3.14 -13.57 0.14
N ASP A 29 -4.02 -12.56 0.10
CA ASP A 29 -5.38 -12.68 -0.39
C ASP A 29 -5.52 -11.90 -1.71
N PRO A 30 -5.63 -12.56 -2.88
CA PRO A 30 -5.84 -11.89 -4.16
C PRO A 30 -7.07 -10.97 -4.17
N ARG A 31 -8.08 -11.25 -3.33
CA ARG A 31 -9.26 -10.39 -3.17
C ARG A 31 -8.91 -9.00 -2.66
N ALA A 32 -7.76 -8.83 -2.00
CA ALA A 32 -7.27 -7.53 -1.57
C ALA A 32 -7.01 -6.58 -2.75
N VAL A 33 -6.59 -7.11 -3.91
CA VAL A 33 -6.41 -6.33 -5.16
C VAL A 33 -7.75 -5.73 -5.58
N PHE A 34 -8.80 -6.57 -5.66
CA PHE A 34 -10.15 -6.12 -6.05
C PHE A 34 -10.75 -5.13 -5.04
N ARG A 35 -10.56 -5.37 -3.74
CA ARG A 35 -11.01 -4.44 -2.69
C ARG A 35 -10.30 -3.09 -2.79
N LEU A 36 -8.99 -3.08 -3.01
CA LEU A 36 -8.24 -1.84 -3.18
C LEU A 36 -8.65 -1.11 -4.46
N LEU A 37 -8.85 -1.83 -5.56
CA LEU A 37 -9.36 -1.26 -6.81
C LEU A 37 -10.71 -0.58 -6.63
N LYS A 38 -11.62 -1.20 -5.87
CA LYS A 38 -12.92 -0.62 -5.54
C LYS A 38 -12.76 0.70 -4.79
N ILE A 39 -11.94 0.70 -3.73
CA ILE A 39 -11.66 1.90 -2.92
C ILE A 39 -11.08 3.02 -3.78
N LEU A 40 -10.07 2.74 -4.61
CA LEU A 40 -9.44 3.75 -5.47
C LEU A 40 -10.40 4.33 -6.51
N ARG A 41 -11.34 3.53 -7.04
CA ARG A 41 -12.36 4.01 -7.97
C ARG A 41 -13.44 4.86 -7.31
N GLU A 42 -13.75 4.58 -6.04
CA GLU A 42 -14.71 5.34 -5.24
C GLU A 42 -14.10 6.66 -4.76
N TRP A 43 -12.90 6.62 -4.20
CA TRP A 43 -12.23 7.79 -3.62
C TRP A 43 -11.55 8.68 -4.64
N LYS A 44 -11.11 8.11 -5.78
CA LYS A 44 -10.41 8.80 -6.88
C LYS A 44 -9.28 9.73 -6.38
N PRO A 45 -8.32 9.22 -5.58
CA PRO A 45 -7.27 10.06 -5.05
C PRO A 45 -6.32 10.54 -6.15
N ASP A 46 -5.81 11.76 -6.00
CA ASP A 46 -4.73 12.29 -6.85
C ASP A 46 -3.38 11.64 -6.51
N ILE A 47 -3.18 11.31 -5.23
CA ILE A 47 -1.94 10.74 -4.71
C ILE A 47 -2.26 9.50 -3.88
N VAL A 48 -1.57 8.40 -4.17
CA VAL A 48 -1.56 7.20 -3.33
C VAL A 48 -0.20 7.09 -2.66
N HIS A 49 -0.18 7.08 -1.34
CA HIS A 49 1.02 6.86 -0.55
C HIS A 49 0.95 5.50 0.13
N SER A 50 1.89 4.63 -0.20
CA SER A 50 2.04 3.28 0.34
C SER A 50 3.23 3.21 1.29
N HIS A 51 3.09 2.44 2.38
CA HIS A 51 4.13 2.27 3.39
C HIS A 51 4.36 0.79 3.69
N MET A 52 5.62 0.38 3.75
CA MET A 52 6.09 -1.01 3.96
C MET A 52 5.89 -1.92 2.73
N VAL A 53 6.74 -2.94 2.63
CA VAL A 53 6.85 -3.92 1.54
C VAL A 53 5.51 -4.34 0.93
N HIS A 54 4.61 -4.86 1.76
CA HIS A 54 3.37 -5.49 1.29
C HIS A 54 2.43 -4.47 0.68
N ALA A 55 2.32 -3.28 1.29
CA ALA A 55 1.47 -2.21 0.76
C ALA A 55 2.06 -1.62 -0.52
N ASN A 56 3.38 -1.45 -0.57
CA ASN A 56 4.09 -0.94 -1.74
C ASN A 56 3.90 -1.87 -2.94
N LEU A 57 4.13 -3.18 -2.77
CA LEU A 57 3.87 -4.18 -3.81
C LEU A 57 2.40 -4.21 -4.24
N LEU A 58 1.46 -4.20 -3.29
CA LEU A 58 0.03 -4.22 -3.61
C LEU A 58 -0.40 -2.98 -4.40
N ALA A 59 0.05 -1.78 -4.00
CA ALA A 59 -0.29 -0.53 -4.67
C ALA A 59 0.28 -0.50 -6.09
N ARG A 60 1.52 -0.95 -6.27
CA ARG A 60 2.18 -1.08 -7.59
C ARG A 60 1.43 -2.05 -8.50
N VAL A 61 1.01 -3.21 -8.00
CA VAL A 61 0.20 -4.17 -8.77
C VAL A 61 -1.16 -3.55 -9.15
N VAL A 62 -1.81 -2.86 -8.22
CA VAL A 62 -3.12 -2.23 -8.48
C VAL A 62 -3.02 -1.10 -9.52
N ARG A 63 -1.90 -0.37 -9.59
CA ARG A 63 -1.64 0.65 -10.62
C ARG A 63 -1.76 0.11 -12.05
N ILE A 64 -1.50 -1.19 -12.27
CA ILE A 64 -1.65 -1.83 -13.58
C ILE A 64 -3.13 -1.88 -14.01
N PHE A 65 -4.06 -1.92 -13.06
CA PHE A 65 -5.50 -2.13 -13.29
C PHE A 65 -6.35 -0.86 -13.10
N CYS A 66 -5.81 0.22 -12.54
CA CYS A 66 -6.48 1.51 -12.46
C CYS A 66 -5.49 2.67 -12.55
N LYS A 67 -5.96 3.82 -13.05
CA LYS A 67 -5.15 5.03 -13.08
C LYS A 67 -4.88 5.53 -11.66
N ILE A 68 -3.62 5.56 -11.28
CA ILE A 68 -3.11 6.24 -10.09
C ILE A 68 -2.20 7.35 -10.61
N PRO A 69 -2.61 8.64 -10.50
CA PRO A 69 -1.84 9.75 -11.06
C PRO A 69 -0.43 9.84 -10.45
N VAL A 70 -0.33 9.72 -9.13
CA VAL A 70 0.94 9.71 -8.40
C VAL A 70 0.94 8.57 -7.36
N LEU A 71 1.94 7.69 -7.43
CA LEU A 71 2.19 6.62 -6.47
C LEU A 71 3.53 6.82 -5.77
N ILE A 72 3.48 7.04 -4.45
CA ILE A 72 4.65 7.13 -3.57
C ILE A 72 4.75 5.84 -2.76
N SER A 73 5.92 5.21 -2.75
CA SER A 73 6.22 4.04 -1.93
C SER A 73 7.28 4.38 -0.89
N THR A 74 6.99 4.18 0.39
CA THR A 74 7.97 4.37 1.46
C THR A 74 8.38 3.04 2.06
N ALA A 75 9.68 2.76 2.02
CA ALA A 75 10.27 1.64 2.73
C ALA A 75 10.67 2.07 4.15
N HIS A 76 10.30 1.22 5.11
CA HIS A 76 10.49 1.45 6.55
C HIS A 76 11.49 0.47 7.18
N SER A 77 11.96 -0.54 6.43
CA SER A 77 12.87 -1.57 6.94
C SER A 77 14.01 -1.80 5.96
N ILE A 78 15.21 -2.01 6.50
CA ILE A 78 16.39 -2.42 5.72
C ILE A 78 16.25 -3.88 5.27
N ASP A 79 15.67 -4.74 6.14
CA ASP A 79 15.32 -6.11 5.79
C ASP A 79 13.81 -6.20 5.58
N GLU A 80 13.40 -6.26 4.32
CA GLU A 80 12.01 -6.37 3.90
C GLU A 80 11.49 -7.83 3.94
N GLY A 81 12.29 -8.78 4.42
CA GLY A 81 11.89 -10.17 4.69
C GLY A 81 12.31 -11.17 3.63
N GLY A 82 13.56 -11.05 3.16
CA GLY A 82 14.24 -12.04 2.32
C GLY A 82 14.33 -11.70 0.83
N ARG A 83 15.26 -12.40 0.15
CA ARG A 83 15.73 -12.10 -1.22
C ARG A 83 14.65 -12.06 -2.31
N TRP A 84 13.56 -12.80 -2.14
CA TRP A 84 12.45 -12.81 -3.11
C TRP A 84 11.64 -11.50 -3.08
N ARG A 85 11.53 -10.85 -1.91
CA ARG A 85 10.84 -9.56 -1.77
C ARG A 85 11.66 -8.45 -2.39
N GLU A 86 12.97 -8.45 -2.21
CA GLU A 86 13.88 -7.50 -2.85
C GLU A 86 13.80 -7.57 -4.37
N VAL A 87 13.76 -8.78 -4.94
CA VAL A 87 13.59 -9.00 -6.38
C VAL A 87 12.24 -8.46 -6.84
N ALA A 88 11.15 -8.79 -6.15
CA ALA A 88 9.82 -8.25 -6.47
C ALA A 88 9.79 -6.71 -6.37
N TYR A 89 10.47 -6.15 -5.38
CA TYR A 89 10.56 -4.71 -5.18
C TYR A 89 11.29 -4.03 -6.32
N ARG A 90 12.43 -4.59 -6.76
CA ARG A 90 13.21 -4.10 -7.90
C ARG A 90 12.43 -4.19 -9.21
N LEU A 91 11.74 -5.30 -9.45
CA LEU A 91 10.95 -5.50 -10.67
C LEU A 91 9.73 -4.58 -10.74
N THR A 92 9.15 -4.25 -9.58
CA THR A 92 7.97 -3.38 -9.49
C THR A 92 8.33 -1.91 -9.27
N ASP A 93 9.60 -1.56 -9.12
CA ASP A 93 10.03 -0.18 -8.84
C ASP A 93 9.60 0.84 -9.90
N PRO A 94 9.67 0.53 -11.22
CA PRO A 94 9.17 1.43 -12.27
C PRO A 94 7.66 1.73 -12.17
N LEU A 95 6.90 0.97 -11.36
CA LEU A 95 5.49 1.22 -11.14
C LEU A 95 5.24 2.25 -10.04
N ALA A 96 6.25 2.74 -9.33
CA ALA A 96 6.16 3.88 -8.41
C ALA A 96 6.72 5.14 -9.08
N ASP A 97 6.14 6.30 -8.80
CA ASP A 97 6.68 7.58 -9.26
C ASP A 97 7.81 8.08 -8.34
N LEU A 98 7.73 7.73 -7.06
CA LEU A 98 8.76 8.04 -6.07
C LEU A 98 8.85 6.93 -5.02
N THR A 99 10.08 6.45 -4.77
CA THR A 99 10.38 5.56 -3.65
C THR A 99 11.20 6.32 -2.61
N THR A 100 10.73 6.37 -1.35
CA THR A 100 11.40 7.06 -0.24
C THR A 100 11.78 6.11 0.88
N ASN A 101 12.80 6.47 1.65
CA ASN A 101 13.22 5.78 2.86
C ASN A 101 13.04 6.70 4.07
N VAL A 102 12.67 6.13 5.21
CA VAL A 102 12.52 6.88 6.47
C VAL A 102 13.84 7.30 7.10
N SER A 103 14.95 6.66 6.71
CA SER A 103 16.29 6.99 7.16
C SER A 103 17.29 6.97 6.00
N ARG A 104 18.43 7.61 6.21
CA ARG A 104 19.61 7.41 5.38
C ARG A 104 20.35 6.19 5.96
N ALA A 105 20.79 5.29 5.09
CA ALA A 105 21.69 4.21 5.46
C ALA A 105 23.11 4.74 5.69
#